data_AF-A0AAN7I0G7-F1
#
_entry.id   AF-A0AAN7I0G7-F1
#
_cell.length_a   1.000
_cell.length_b   1.000
_cell.length_c   1.000
_cell.angle_alpha   90.00
_cell.angle_beta   90.00
_cell.angle_gamma   90.00
#
_symmetry.space_group_name_H-M   'P 1'
#
loop_
_entity.id
_entity.type
_entity.pdbx_description
1 polymer ?
#
loop_
_entity_poly.entity_id
_entity_poly.type
_entity_poly.pdbx_seq_one_letter_code
_entity_poly.pdbx_strand_id
1 'polypeptide(L)'
;METTESISHVLRYCIVAQNFWKLLGISSKHHDFFLLDLEEWKKVNCSSKSTLRHHQLPWKIVFPFGIWQLWNQRNSFLFSSGMVTRNIQDLCIKKSAKFFAIVGDKPNENPRINIQDSIEEIP
;
A
#
# COMPACT_ATOMS: atom_id res chain seq x y z
N MET A 1 -22.75 -5.18 21.94
CA MET A 1 -23.33 -4.68 20.67
C MET A 1 -22.58 -5.35 19.54
N GLU A 2 -23.27 -6.21 18.82
CA GLU A 2 -22.76 -6.85 17.61
C GLU A 2 -22.64 -5.75 16.54
N THR A 3 -21.43 -5.29 16.25
CA THR A 3 -21.23 -4.29 15.19
C THR A 3 -21.45 -5.00 13.86
N THR A 4 -22.51 -4.63 13.15
CA THR A 4 -22.76 -5.09 11.78
C THR A 4 -21.47 -4.99 10.97
N GLU A 5 -20.99 -6.13 10.49
CA GLU A 5 -19.75 -6.19 9.73
C GLU A 5 -19.93 -5.44 8.40
N SER A 6 -19.18 -4.35 8.21
CA SER A 6 -19.15 -3.57 6.99
C SER A 6 -17.77 -3.62 6.33
N ILE A 7 -17.67 -3.22 5.06
CA ILE A 7 -16.38 -3.13 4.36
C ILE A 7 -15.39 -2.25 5.13
N SER A 8 -15.83 -1.09 5.63
CA SER A 8 -14.99 -0.21 6.45
C SER A 8 -14.57 -0.87 7.76
N HIS A 9 -15.44 -1.67 8.37
CA HIS A 9 -15.08 -2.45 9.56
C HIS A 9 -13.97 -3.46 9.25
N VAL A 10 -14.14 -4.30 8.23
CA VAL A 10 -13.18 -5.34 7.85
C VAL A 10 -11.83 -4.76 7.42
N LEU A 11 -11.83 -3.66 6.69
CA LEU A 11 -10.61 -3.10 6.10
C LEU A 11 -9.89 -2.10 7.01
N ARG A 12 -10.53 -1.55 8.04
CA ARG A 12 -9.97 -0.44 8.80
C ARG A 12 -10.21 -0.49 10.31
N TYR A 13 -11.47 -0.69 10.72
CA TYR A 13 -11.86 -0.42 12.10
C TYR A 13 -11.81 -1.61 13.03
N CYS A 14 -11.91 -2.85 12.54
CA CYS A 14 -11.82 -4.03 13.39
C CYS A 14 -10.41 -4.16 13.99
N ILE A 15 -10.30 -4.81 15.16
CA ILE A 15 -9.02 -4.92 15.88
C ILE A 15 -7.92 -5.58 15.03
N VAL A 16 -8.31 -6.52 14.17
CA VAL A 16 -7.41 -7.21 13.24
C VAL A 16 -6.83 -6.23 12.22
N ALA A 17 -7.68 -5.39 11.61
CA ALA A 17 -7.24 -4.37 10.66
C ALA A 17 -6.40 -3.29 11.33
N GLN A 18 -6.80 -2.80 12.50
CA GLN A 18 -6.01 -1.80 13.24
C GLN A 18 -4.61 -2.31 13.58
N ASN A 19 -4.50 -3.55 14.06
CA ASN A 19 -3.21 -4.18 14.34
C ASN A 19 -2.37 -4.34 13.07
N PHE A 20 -2.98 -4.76 11.96
CA PHE A 20 -2.32 -4.85 10.67
C PHE A 20 -1.73 -3.50 10.23
N TRP A 21 -2.54 -2.43 10.25
CA TRP A 21 -2.08 -1.09 9.85
C TRP A 21 -1.01 -0.55 10.79
N LYS A 22 -1.13 -0.81 12.10
CA LYS A 22 -0.11 -0.46 13.10
C LYS A 22 1.23 -1.11 12.81
N LEU A 23 1.25 -2.39 12.43
CA LEU A 23 2.47 -3.09 12.06
C LEU A 23 3.11 -2.55 10.76
N LEU A 24 2.31 -1.93 9.89
CA LEU A 24 2.80 -1.17 8.74
C LEU A 24 3.19 0.29 9.08
N GLY A 25 3.22 0.66 10.36
CA GLY A 25 3.62 1.99 10.81
C GLY A 25 2.50 3.02 10.88
N ILE A 26 1.25 2.65 10.58
CA ILE A 26 0.10 3.55 10.74
C ILE A 26 -0.36 3.56 12.20
N SER A 27 0.11 4.56 12.94
CA SER A 27 -0.32 4.79 14.33
C SER A 27 -1.68 5.48 14.42
N SER A 28 -2.29 5.45 15.62
CA SER A 28 -3.52 6.17 15.97
C SER A 28 -3.44 7.70 15.83
N LYS A 29 -2.23 8.26 15.71
CA LYS A 29 -2.03 9.71 15.46
C LYS A 29 -2.31 10.11 14.01
N HIS A 30 -2.43 9.16 13.08
CA HIS A 30 -2.85 9.44 11.71
C HIS A 30 -4.37 9.57 11.65
N HIS A 31 -4.89 10.64 12.26
CA HIS A 31 -6.34 10.87 12.39
C HIS A 31 -7.07 10.78 11.04
N ASP A 32 -6.51 11.38 9.99
CA ASP A 32 -7.07 11.34 8.63
C ASP A 32 -7.21 9.90 8.11
N PHE A 33 -6.32 8.99 8.49
CA PHE A 33 -6.40 7.60 8.06
C PHE A 33 -7.69 6.93 8.56
N PHE A 34 -8.15 7.27 9.77
CA PHE A 34 -9.32 6.63 10.39
C PHE A 34 -10.61 7.46 10.26
N LEU A 35 -10.53 8.74 9.93
CA LEU A 35 -11.70 9.64 9.90
C LEU A 35 -12.27 9.88 8.50
N LEU A 36 -11.49 9.67 7.43
CA LEU A 36 -11.99 9.80 6.06
C LEU A 36 -13.06 8.76 5.74
N ASP A 37 -14.05 9.14 4.92
CA ASP A 37 -14.99 8.17 4.34
C ASP A 37 -14.25 7.13 3.48
N LEU A 38 -14.95 6.07 3.09
CA LEU A 38 -14.31 4.95 2.39
C LEU A 38 -13.73 5.33 1.03
N GLU A 39 -14.38 6.24 0.30
CA GLU A 39 -13.95 6.64 -1.05
C GLU A 39 -12.73 7.56 -0.98
N GLU A 40 -12.82 8.63 -0.18
CA GLU A 40 -11.72 9.57 -0.02
C GLU A 40 -10.50 8.90 0.62
N TRP A 41 -10.72 7.99 1.58
CA TRP A 41 -9.63 7.19 2.15
C TRP A 41 -8.88 6.37 1.12
N LYS A 42 -9.59 5.69 0.21
CA LYS A 42 -8.92 4.94 -0.88
C LYS A 42 -8.15 5.89 -1.78
N LYS A 43 -8.76 7.00 -2.18
CA LYS A 43 -8.16 7.99 -3.09
C LYS A 43 -6.87 8.58 -2.54
N VAL A 44 -6.90 9.06 -1.29
CA VAL A 44 -5.73 9.65 -0.61
C VAL A 44 -4.59 8.64 -0.47
N ASN A 45 -4.90 7.41 -0.04
CA ASN A 45 -3.86 6.41 0.20
C ASN A 45 -3.29 5.82 -1.11
N CYS A 46 -4.13 5.55 -2.11
CA CYS A 46 -3.68 5.07 -3.43
C CYS A 46 -2.93 6.13 -4.24
N SER A 47 -3.08 7.42 -3.93
CA SER A 47 -2.38 8.51 -4.61
C SER A 47 -1.22 9.08 -3.81
N SER A 48 -0.93 8.51 -2.63
CA SER A 48 0.11 9.00 -1.74
C SER A 48 1.50 8.93 -2.39
N LYS A 49 2.25 10.02 -2.25
CA LYS A 49 3.67 10.10 -2.63
C LYS A 49 4.61 9.60 -1.54
N SER A 50 4.07 9.25 -0.37
CA SER A 50 4.84 8.76 0.76
C SER A 50 5.40 7.36 0.50
N THR A 51 6.45 7.01 1.25
CA THR A 51 7.07 5.69 1.23
C THR A 51 7.01 5.05 2.62
N LEU A 52 6.91 3.72 2.65
CA LEU A 52 7.04 2.94 3.87
C LEU A 52 8.52 2.97 4.30
N ARG A 53 8.84 3.78 5.31
CA ARG A 53 10.22 4.14 5.68
C ARG A 53 11.19 2.95 5.78
N HIS A 54 10.79 1.85 6.41
CA HIS A 54 11.68 0.71 6.65
C HIS A 54 11.97 -0.13 5.39
N HIS A 55 11.10 -0.11 4.39
CA HIS A 55 11.22 -0.95 3.21
C HIS A 55 11.43 -0.15 1.92
N GLN A 56 11.41 1.18 1.99
CA GLN A 56 11.50 2.08 0.83
C GLN A 56 10.46 1.78 -0.27
N LEU A 57 9.31 1.22 0.12
CA LEU A 57 8.23 0.87 -0.80
C LEU A 57 7.25 2.05 -0.93
N PRO A 58 6.83 2.45 -2.14
CA PRO A 58 5.80 3.46 -2.31
C PRO A 58 4.50 3.06 -1.60
N TRP A 59 3.93 3.97 -0.78
CA TRP A 59 2.70 3.70 -0.02
C TRP A 59 1.53 3.41 -0.96
N LYS A 60 1.45 4.10 -2.10
CA LYS A 60 0.49 3.83 -3.17
C LYS A 60 0.51 2.40 -3.73
N ILE A 61 1.58 1.63 -3.51
CA ILE A 61 1.66 0.20 -3.85
C ILE A 61 1.29 -0.64 -2.62
N VAL A 62 1.86 -0.33 -1.46
CA VAL A 62 1.65 -1.10 -0.23
C VAL A 62 0.18 -1.09 0.22
N PHE A 63 -0.47 0.07 0.16
CA PHE A 63 -1.83 0.24 0.65
C PHE A 63 -2.86 -0.65 -0.07
N PRO A 64 -2.93 -0.68 -1.42
CA PRO A 64 -3.78 -1.62 -2.14
C PRO A 64 -3.53 -3.09 -1.77
N PHE A 65 -2.26 -3.50 -1.64
CA PHE A 65 -1.92 -4.86 -1.20
C PHE A 65 -2.38 -5.14 0.23
N GLY A 66 -2.41 -4.12 1.09
CA GLY A 66 -2.91 -4.22 2.45
C GLY A 66 -4.41 -4.44 2.52
N ILE A 67 -5.19 -3.65 1.76
CA ILE A 67 -6.63 -3.89 1.59
C ILE A 67 -6.87 -5.32 1.08
N TRP A 68 -6.10 -5.76 0.08
CA TRP A 68 -6.22 -7.09 -0.49
C TRP A 68 -5.92 -8.20 0.52
N GLN A 69 -4.90 -8.05 1.39
CA GLN A 69 -4.61 -9.06 2.42
C GLN A 69 -5.72 -9.13 3.47
N LEU A 70 -6.22 -7.98 3.94
CA LEU A 70 -7.31 -7.93 4.92
C LEU A 70 -8.60 -8.57 4.39
N TRP A 71 -8.97 -8.23 3.15
CA TRP A 71 -10.12 -8.81 2.47
C TRP A 71 -10.00 -10.33 2.33
N ASN A 72 -8.86 -10.83 1.83
CA ASN A 72 -8.64 -12.27 1.69
C ASN A 72 -8.63 -13.00 3.03
N GLN A 73 -8.01 -12.41 4.06
CA GLN A 73 -8.02 -13.02 5.39
C GLN A 73 -9.45 -13.15 5.92
N ARG A 74 -10.28 -12.13 5.74
CA ARG A 74 -11.68 -12.20 6.19
C ARG A 74 -12.47 -13.24 5.42
N ASN A 75 -12.31 -13.30 4.10
CA ASN A 75 -12.99 -14.30 3.28
C ASN A 75 -12.52 -15.73 3.59
N SER A 76 -11.22 -15.95 3.77
CA SER A 76 -10.67 -17.23 4.19
C SER A 76 -11.25 -17.67 5.54
N PHE A 77 -11.41 -16.74 6.48
CA PHE A 77 -12.03 -17.06 7.76
C PHE A 77 -13.50 -17.51 7.60
N LEU A 78 -14.28 -16.85 6.75
CA LEU A 78 -15.69 -17.16 6.52
C LEU A 78 -15.91 -18.43 5.68
N PHE A 79 -15.07 -18.68 4.68
CA PHE A 79 -15.31 -19.72 3.67
C PHE A 79 -14.34 -20.90 3.71
N SER A 80 -13.30 -20.86 4.55
CA SER A 80 -12.26 -21.91 4.65
C SER A 80 -12.02 -22.35 6.10
N SER A 81 -13.11 -22.64 6.82
CA SER A 81 -13.10 -23.22 8.18
C SER A 81 -12.32 -22.40 9.21
N GLY A 82 -12.37 -21.07 9.14
CA GLY A 82 -11.72 -20.21 10.13
C GLY A 82 -10.20 -20.12 10.00
N MET A 83 -9.61 -20.54 8.88
CA MET A 83 -8.17 -20.38 8.65
C MET A 83 -7.76 -18.89 8.69
N VAL A 84 -6.88 -18.55 9.63
CA VAL A 84 -6.28 -17.21 9.75
C VAL A 84 -4.81 -17.29 9.36
N THR A 85 -4.43 -16.57 8.30
CA THR A 85 -3.03 -16.43 7.93
C THR A 85 -2.33 -15.55 8.95
N ARG A 86 -1.26 -16.06 9.56
CA ARG A 86 -0.43 -15.23 10.46
C ARG A 86 0.45 -14.29 9.66
N ASN A 87 0.78 -13.15 10.26
CA ASN A 87 1.72 -12.18 9.71
C ASN A 87 1.35 -11.66 8.30
N ILE A 88 0.07 -11.38 8.06
CA ILE A 88 -0.40 -10.85 6.77
C ILE A 88 0.26 -9.52 6.36
N GLN A 89 0.82 -8.75 7.31
CA GLN A 89 1.63 -7.57 7.01
C GLN A 89 2.94 -7.92 6.29
N ASP A 90 3.61 -9.01 6.68
CA ASP A 90 4.84 -9.46 6.02
C ASP A 90 4.52 -9.95 4.61
N LEU A 91 3.39 -10.64 4.45
CA LEU A 91 2.89 -11.06 3.14
C LEU A 91 2.56 -9.84 2.25
N CYS A 92 1.95 -8.80 2.83
CA CYS A 92 1.69 -7.54 2.16
C CYS A 92 3.00 -6.90 1.66
N ILE A 93 4.01 -6.76 2.54
CA ILE A 93 5.32 -6.19 2.19
C ILE A 93 6.00 -7.03 1.10
N LYS A 94 6.05 -8.36 1.25
CA LYS A 94 6.66 -9.26 0.26
C LYS A 94 6.00 -9.15 -1.12
N LYS A 95 4.66 -9.14 -1.18
CA LYS A 95 3.92 -8.99 -2.44
C LYS A 95 4.14 -7.61 -3.06
N SER A 96 4.12 -6.57 -2.24
CA SER A 96 4.38 -5.18 -2.68
C SER A 96 5.79 -5.01 -3.23
N ALA A 97 6.80 -5.57 -2.56
CA ALA A 97 8.19 -5.53 -3.00
C ALA A 97 8.40 -6.26 -4.33
N LYS A 98 7.82 -7.46 -4.48
CA LYS A 98 7.85 -8.21 -5.75
C LYS A 98 7.22 -7.40 -6.89
N PHE A 99 6.04 -6.83 -6.65
CA PHE A 99 5.38 -5.99 -7.64
C PHE A 99 6.23 -4.77 -8.01
N PHE A 100 6.78 -4.06 -7.02
CA PHE A 100 7.62 -2.89 -7.24
C PHE A 100 8.90 -3.22 -8.01
N ALA A 101 9.54 -4.35 -7.74
CA ALA A 101 10.72 -4.78 -8.49
C ALA A 101 10.43 -5.08 -9.97
N ILE A 102 9.24 -5.63 -10.28
CA ILE A 102 8.86 -5.98 -11.65
C ILE A 102 8.34 -4.76 -12.43
N VAL A 103 7.55 -3.90 -11.79
CA VAL A 103 6.80 -2.82 -12.46
C VAL A 103 7.45 -1.46 -12.26
N GLY A 104 8.15 -1.25 -11.15
CA GLY A 104 8.79 0.02 -10.77
C GLY A 104 10.15 0.28 -11.42
N ASP A 105 10.77 -0.74 -12.00
CA ASP A 105 12.11 -0.64 -12.62
C ASP A 105 12.05 -0.32 -14.12
N LYS A 106 10.91 0.17 -14.65
CA LYS A 106 10.91 0.66 -16.03
C LYS A 106 11.83 1.88 -16.10
N PRO A 107 12.96 1.83 -16.83
CA PRO A 107 13.74 3.02 -17.09
C PRO A 107 12.82 3.99 -17.83
N ASN A 108 12.90 5.29 -17.51
CA ASN A 108 12.33 6.29 -18.39
C ASN A 108 13.00 6.12 -19.76
N GLU A 109 12.28 5.60 -20.74
CA GLU A 109 12.66 5.69 -22.15
C GLU A 109 12.52 7.16 -22.59
N ASN A 110 13.46 8.00 -22.16
CA ASN A 110 13.80 9.26 -22.82
C ASN A 110 15.13 9.81 -22.28
N PRO A 111 16.29 9.26 -22.71
CA PRO A 111 17.50 10.05 -22.75
C PRO A 111 17.41 10.92 -24.01
N ARG A 112 16.75 12.08 -23.93
CA ARG A 112 17.02 13.13 -24.92
C ARG A 112 18.42 13.66 -24.61
N ILE A 113 19.43 13.00 -25.17
CA ILE A 113 20.76 13.57 -25.31
C ILE A 113 20.62 14.68 -26.36
N ASN A 114 20.47 15.93 -25.91
CA ASN A 114 20.55 17.06 -26.82
C ASN A 114 22.03 17.40 -26.97
N ILE A 115 22.66 16.84 -27.99
CA ILE A 115 23.99 17.24 -28.44
C ILE A 115 23.81 18.58 -29.14
N GLN A 116 23.83 19.68 -28.39
CA GLN A 116 23.83 21.03 -28.94
C GLN A 116 24.77 21.97 -28.18
N ASP A 117 25.87 21.45 -27.61
CA ASP A 117 26.94 22.26 -27.00
C ASP A 117 28.33 21.78 -27.47
N SER A 118 28.49 21.40 -28.75
CA SER A 118 29.79 20.93 -29.26
C SER A 118 30.18 21.47 -30.64
N ILE A 119 29.66 22.62 -31.09
CA ILE A 119 30.08 23.22 -32.38
C ILE A 119 30.45 24.71 -32.27
N GLU A 120 30.95 25.17 -31.13
CA GLU A 120 31.68 26.45 -31.08
C GLU A 120 32.95 26.28 -30.26
N GLU A 121 33.94 25.58 -30.80
CA GLU A 121 35.37 25.79 -30.48
C GLU A 121 36.24 24.92 -31.39
N ILE A 122 36.52 25.39 -32.61
CA ILE A 122 37.72 25.04 -33.39
C ILE A 122 38.16 26.34 -34.10
N PRO A 123 39.46 26.69 -34.08
CA PRO A 123 39.96 28.06 -34.05
C PRO A 123 40.01 28.78 -35.41
#